data_AF-A0AAU5NF60-F1
#
_entry.id   AF-A0AAU5NF60-F1
#
_cell.length_a   1.000
_cell.length_b   1.000
_cell.length_c   1.000
_cell.angle_alpha   90.00
_cell.angle_beta   90.00
_cell.angle_gamma   90.00
#
_symmetry.space_group_name_H-M   'P 1'
#
loop_
_entity.id
_entity.type
_entity.pdbx_description
1 polymer ?
#
loop_
_entity_poly.entity_id
_entity_poly.type
_entity_poly.pdbx_seq_one_letter_code
_entity_poly.pdbx_strand_id
1 'polypeptide(L)'
;MTSIQGKGDQPEEPGVVGEAQIGDGVRGVSHAEYKGGVVGVNDNDTPRAGPGVYGQSPGTGVVGESTTWHGVFGHTTSTSGGHGVSGDGDVGVSGVGRKWIGVYGETNADPNVGASGIWGDGKDSGDGVKGHAKAPGKAGVAGFQLGNAGPGIFGQGAPAGHFQGDVVVTGDLVLPGADYAEELTVASDEVTPGTVVVLDEAGQIRPCTKEYDARVAGVVSGGRGVKSSLVLDRHDNGAPVALMGKVWALADASTHPVRAGDMLTTSGRLGHAQVVTDPSRAFGAIIGKALTDLSSGRGLVRVLVTAG
;
A
#
# COMPACT_ATOMS: atom_id res chain seq x y z
N MET A 1 56.27 12.15 -38.99
CA MET A 1 55.14 12.83 -38.33
C MET A 1 54.03 12.96 -39.35
N THR A 2 53.01 12.11 -39.26
CA THR A 2 51.78 12.21 -40.05
C THR A 2 50.66 12.55 -39.08
N SER A 3 50.59 13.82 -38.69
CA SER A 3 49.41 14.35 -37.99
C SER A 3 48.41 14.77 -39.06
N ILE A 4 47.29 14.05 -39.16
CA ILE A 4 46.12 14.58 -39.86
C ILE A 4 45.48 15.58 -38.91
N GLN A 5 45.48 16.85 -39.29
CA GLN A 5 44.77 17.92 -38.59
C GLN A 5 43.65 18.40 -39.50
N GLY A 6 42.42 18.02 -39.19
CA GLY A 6 41.24 18.55 -39.87
C GLY A 6 40.63 19.71 -39.10
N LYS A 7 40.19 20.73 -39.82
CA LYS A 7 39.49 21.91 -39.29
C LYS A 7 38.34 22.24 -40.24
N GLY A 8 37.12 22.27 -39.74
CA GLY A 8 35.95 22.82 -40.44
C GLY A 8 35.57 24.16 -39.80
N ASP A 9 35.24 25.17 -40.61
CA ASP A 9 34.83 26.49 -40.14
C ASP A 9 33.43 26.89 -40.65
N GLN A 10 32.79 26.02 -41.42
CA GLN A 10 31.41 26.16 -41.88
C GLN A 10 30.43 25.38 -40.97
N PRO A 11 29.19 25.86 -40.82
CA PRO A 11 28.12 25.06 -40.24
C PRO A 11 27.98 23.74 -41.01
N GLU A 12 27.83 22.63 -40.28
CA GLU A 12 27.55 21.29 -40.83
C GLU A 12 28.71 20.61 -41.61
N GLU A 13 29.90 21.23 -41.70
CA GLU A 13 31.07 20.61 -42.34
C GLU A 13 31.94 19.83 -41.34
N PRO A 14 32.18 18.51 -41.54
CA PRO A 14 33.05 17.75 -40.68
C PRO A 14 34.53 18.10 -40.91
N GLY A 15 35.29 18.35 -39.84
CA GLY A 15 36.72 18.62 -39.95
C GLY A 15 37.55 17.44 -40.48
N VAL A 16 37.15 16.19 -40.19
CA VAL A 16 37.76 14.94 -40.70
C VAL A 16 36.66 13.90 -40.92
N VAL A 17 36.69 13.17 -42.04
CA VAL A 17 35.81 12.02 -42.32
C VAL A 17 36.66 10.78 -42.61
N GLY A 18 36.38 9.67 -41.93
CA GLY A 18 36.97 8.35 -42.21
C GLY A 18 35.89 7.36 -42.64
N GLU A 19 36.06 6.76 -43.81
CA GLU A 19 35.12 5.80 -44.41
C GLU A 19 35.86 4.49 -44.75
N ALA A 20 35.24 3.34 -44.49
CA ALA A 20 35.79 2.03 -44.83
C ALA A 20 34.66 1.04 -45.18
N GLN A 21 34.89 0.21 -46.21
CA GLN A 21 33.92 -0.79 -46.67
C GLN A 21 34.01 -2.13 -45.94
N ILE A 22 35.18 -2.47 -45.39
CA ILE A 22 35.46 -3.81 -44.81
C ILE A 22 36.07 -3.71 -43.39
N GLY A 23 36.39 -2.50 -42.90
CA GLY A 23 37.06 -2.29 -41.60
C GLY A 23 36.62 -1.01 -40.89
N ASP A 24 37.37 -0.58 -39.87
CA ASP A 24 37.06 0.62 -39.11
C ASP A 24 37.31 1.89 -39.95
N GLY A 25 36.31 2.78 -40.06
CA GLY A 25 36.49 4.08 -40.70
C GLY A 25 37.48 4.97 -39.94
N VAL A 26 37.49 4.88 -38.61
CA VAL A 26 38.47 5.53 -37.71
C VAL A 26 38.73 4.62 -36.51
N ARG A 27 40.01 4.35 -36.21
CA ARG A 27 40.44 3.60 -35.01
C ARG A 27 41.49 4.39 -34.23
N GLY A 28 41.16 4.77 -32.99
CA GLY A 28 42.11 5.37 -32.06
C GLY A 28 42.69 4.35 -31.08
N VAL A 29 44.01 4.34 -30.94
CA VAL A 29 44.74 3.49 -29.98
C VAL A 29 45.68 4.38 -29.17
N SER A 30 45.57 4.33 -27.83
CA SER A 30 46.48 5.01 -26.91
C SER A 30 47.25 3.97 -26.10
N HIS A 31 48.56 4.21 -25.94
CA HIS A 31 49.43 3.46 -25.03
C HIS A 31 49.85 4.30 -23.81
N ALA A 32 49.32 5.52 -23.68
CA ALA A 32 49.66 6.42 -22.60
C ALA A 32 48.80 6.16 -21.37
N GLU A 33 49.43 6.20 -20.19
CA GLU A 33 48.75 6.03 -18.90
C GLU A 33 47.65 7.10 -18.72
N TYR A 34 46.45 6.68 -18.34
CA TYR A 34 45.28 7.52 -18.11
C TYR A 34 44.83 8.41 -19.30
N LYS A 35 45.13 8.03 -20.55
CA LYS A 35 44.68 8.76 -21.75
C LYS A 35 43.75 7.92 -22.61
N GLY A 36 42.70 8.53 -23.16
CA GLY A 36 41.76 7.88 -24.08
C GLY A 36 42.38 7.63 -25.46
N GLY A 37 42.03 6.51 -26.09
CA GLY A 37 42.38 6.23 -27.49
C GLY A 37 41.63 7.12 -28.49
N VAL A 38 40.39 7.48 -28.16
CA VAL A 38 39.55 8.47 -28.84
C VAL A 38 38.87 9.30 -27.76
N VAL A 39 38.87 10.63 -27.89
CA VAL A 39 38.23 11.55 -26.93
C VAL A 39 37.31 12.48 -27.70
N GLY A 40 36.01 12.43 -27.41
CA GLY A 40 35.03 13.40 -27.90
C GLY A 40 34.79 14.48 -26.84
N VAL A 41 34.98 15.75 -27.21
CA VAL A 41 34.76 16.91 -26.34
C VAL A 41 33.83 17.87 -27.06
N ASN A 42 32.76 18.29 -26.37
CA ASN A 42 31.98 19.47 -26.75
C ASN A 42 32.18 20.51 -25.65
N ASP A 43 32.88 21.60 -25.97
CA ASP A 43 33.24 22.68 -25.04
C ASP A 43 32.25 23.85 -25.08
N ASN A 44 31.11 23.69 -25.76
CA ASN A 44 30.00 24.63 -25.67
C ASN A 44 29.51 24.71 -24.22
N ASP A 45 29.66 25.88 -23.61
CA ASP A 45 29.37 26.14 -22.19
C ASP A 45 27.89 26.47 -21.93
N THR A 46 27.04 26.36 -22.95
CA THR A 46 25.61 26.64 -22.84
C THR A 46 24.80 25.37 -22.54
N PRO A 47 23.58 25.51 -22.00
CA PRO A 47 22.64 24.37 -21.85
C PRO A 47 22.21 23.69 -23.16
N ARG A 48 22.66 24.19 -24.32
CA ARG A 48 22.36 23.65 -25.65
C ARG A 48 23.54 22.88 -26.26
N ALA A 49 24.57 22.57 -25.46
CA ALA A 49 25.67 21.73 -25.90
C ALA A 49 25.15 20.37 -26.40
N GLY A 50 25.67 19.94 -27.56
CA GLY A 50 25.41 18.61 -28.08
C GLY A 50 26.26 17.53 -27.39
N PRO A 51 26.06 16.25 -27.70
CA PRO A 51 26.86 15.18 -27.12
C PRO A 51 28.35 15.30 -27.54
N GLY A 52 29.27 14.96 -26.64
CA GLY A 52 30.69 14.86 -26.98
C GLY A 52 31.00 13.68 -27.93
N VAL A 53 30.21 12.61 -27.87
CA VAL A 53 30.26 11.44 -28.75
C VAL A 53 28.82 11.01 -29.09
N TYR A 54 28.51 10.82 -30.38
CA TYR A 54 27.22 10.32 -30.85
C TYR A 54 27.43 9.05 -31.68
N GLY A 55 26.90 7.92 -31.19
CA GLY A 55 27.00 6.62 -31.87
C GLY A 55 25.64 6.17 -32.40
N GLN A 56 25.56 5.84 -33.69
CA GLN A 56 24.35 5.33 -34.35
C GLN A 56 24.68 4.02 -35.07
N SER A 57 23.85 2.99 -34.85
CA SER A 57 24.02 1.68 -35.47
C SER A 57 22.67 0.96 -35.56
N PRO A 58 22.40 0.16 -36.60
CA PRO A 58 21.29 -0.80 -36.61
C PRO A 58 21.39 -1.88 -35.53
N GLY A 59 22.59 -2.08 -34.95
CA GLY A 59 22.85 -2.96 -33.81
C GLY A 59 23.20 -2.18 -32.55
N THR A 60 24.36 -2.45 -31.96
CA THR A 60 24.86 -1.71 -30.79
C THR A 60 25.48 -0.38 -31.23
N GLY A 61 24.95 0.75 -30.75
CA GLY A 61 25.50 2.08 -31.03
C GLY A 61 26.81 2.37 -30.29
N VAL A 62 26.91 1.97 -29.02
CA VAL A 62 28.10 2.13 -28.16
C VAL A 62 28.28 0.89 -27.28
N VAL A 63 29.50 0.38 -27.18
CA VAL A 63 29.87 -0.73 -26.28
C VAL A 63 31.04 -0.31 -25.39
N GLY A 64 30.93 -0.59 -24.09
CA GLY A 64 32.02 -0.38 -23.14
C GLY A 64 32.34 -1.67 -22.41
N GLU A 65 33.58 -2.15 -22.54
CA GLU A 65 34.07 -3.37 -21.89
C GLU A 65 35.22 -3.04 -20.95
N SER A 66 35.17 -3.55 -19.72
CA SER A 66 36.24 -3.41 -18.74
C SER A 66 36.37 -4.69 -17.92
N THR A 67 37.59 -5.11 -17.66
CA THR A 67 37.91 -6.31 -16.86
C THR A 67 38.17 -5.99 -15.40
N THR A 68 38.29 -4.71 -15.03
CA THR A 68 38.71 -4.27 -13.69
C THR A 68 37.77 -3.26 -13.05
N TRP A 69 37.09 -2.42 -13.84
CA TRP A 69 36.26 -1.31 -13.37
C TRP A 69 35.00 -1.17 -14.23
N HIS A 70 34.41 0.03 -14.35
CA HIS A 70 33.22 0.26 -15.16
C HIS A 70 33.51 0.12 -16.66
N GLY A 71 32.69 -0.65 -17.39
CA GLY A 71 32.71 -0.69 -18.85
C GLY A 71 32.13 0.60 -19.45
N VAL A 72 31.05 1.11 -18.87
CA VAL A 72 30.43 2.41 -19.16
C VAL A 72 30.14 3.11 -17.83
N PHE A 73 30.56 4.37 -17.69
CA PHE A 73 30.31 5.18 -16.50
C PHE A 73 29.62 6.48 -16.90
N GLY A 74 28.40 6.66 -16.43
CA GLY A 74 27.62 7.86 -16.62
C GLY A 74 27.62 8.71 -15.34
N HIS A 75 28.10 9.94 -15.42
CA HIS A 75 28.13 10.88 -14.30
C HIS A 75 27.59 12.24 -14.73
N THR A 76 26.79 12.85 -13.86
CA THR A 76 26.28 14.21 -14.03
C THR A 76 26.37 14.93 -12.69
N THR A 77 26.79 16.20 -12.73
CA THR A 77 26.80 17.10 -11.57
C THR A 77 25.63 18.08 -11.60
N SER A 78 24.70 17.92 -12.55
CA SER A 78 23.55 18.80 -12.70
C SER A 78 22.64 18.72 -11.47
N THR A 79 22.25 19.88 -10.94
CA THR A 79 21.33 20.01 -9.80
C THR A 79 19.88 20.25 -10.23
N SER A 80 19.64 20.44 -11.53
CA SER A 80 18.31 20.70 -12.11
C SER A 80 17.72 19.49 -12.86
N GLY A 81 18.46 18.37 -12.91
CA GLY A 81 18.06 17.12 -13.57
C GLY A 81 19.14 16.51 -14.47
N GLY A 82 19.00 15.22 -14.78
CA GLY A 82 19.90 14.46 -15.65
C GLY A 82 20.14 13.04 -15.13
N HIS A 83 20.23 12.06 -16.03
CA HIS A 83 20.53 10.66 -15.69
C HIS A 83 21.98 10.36 -16.09
N GLY A 84 22.73 9.66 -15.23
CA GLY A 84 24.04 9.13 -15.62
C GLY A 84 23.92 8.15 -16.80
N VAL A 85 22.90 7.29 -16.77
CA VAL A 85 22.51 6.40 -17.88
C VAL A 85 21.00 6.49 -18.03
N SER A 86 20.52 6.75 -19.25
CA SER A 86 19.10 6.70 -19.61
C SER A 86 18.94 5.78 -20.81
N GLY A 87 17.87 4.99 -20.83
CA GLY A 87 17.49 4.19 -21.97
C GLY A 87 15.99 4.28 -22.20
N ASP A 88 15.61 4.35 -23.48
CA ASP A 88 14.25 4.44 -23.96
C ASP A 88 14.03 3.34 -25.00
N GLY A 89 12.97 2.56 -24.83
CA GLY A 89 12.67 1.36 -25.62
C GLY A 89 11.87 0.32 -24.81
N ASP A 90 11.49 -0.79 -25.46
CA ASP A 90 10.72 -1.88 -24.84
C ASP A 90 11.39 -2.43 -23.56
N VAL A 91 12.72 -2.29 -23.47
CA VAL A 91 13.50 -2.41 -22.24
C VAL A 91 14.39 -1.17 -22.13
N GLY A 92 14.08 -0.26 -21.18
CA GLY A 92 14.86 0.97 -20.98
C GLY A 92 16.27 0.71 -20.43
N VAL A 93 16.38 0.12 -19.23
CA VAL A 93 17.67 -0.22 -18.61
C VAL A 93 17.58 -1.61 -17.98
N SER A 94 18.52 -2.50 -18.30
CA SER A 94 18.59 -3.86 -17.75
C SER A 94 19.95 -4.13 -17.10
N GLY A 95 19.94 -4.53 -15.83
CA GLY A 95 21.14 -4.86 -15.07
C GLY A 95 21.13 -6.30 -14.57
N VAL A 96 22.18 -7.08 -14.88
CA VAL A 96 22.33 -8.48 -14.46
C VAL A 96 23.55 -8.63 -13.57
N GLY A 97 23.31 -8.84 -12.27
CA GLY A 97 24.35 -9.14 -11.29
C GLY A 97 24.58 -10.65 -11.21
N ARG A 98 25.74 -11.15 -11.67
CA ARG A 98 26.06 -12.59 -11.60
C ARG A 98 26.60 -13.04 -10.23
N LYS A 99 27.08 -12.10 -9.41
CA LYS A 99 27.66 -12.36 -8.09
C LYS A 99 27.12 -11.45 -6.98
N TRP A 100 26.51 -10.33 -7.32
CA TRP A 100 26.07 -9.30 -6.36
C TRP A 100 24.86 -8.53 -6.92
N ILE A 101 24.73 -7.23 -6.65
CA ILE A 101 23.56 -6.43 -7.01
C ILE A 101 23.43 -6.28 -8.54
N GLY A 102 22.26 -6.58 -9.10
CA GLY A 102 21.97 -6.39 -10.53
C GLY A 102 21.61 -4.94 -10.89
N VAL A 103 20.84 -4.28 -10.03
CA VAL A 103 20.51 -2.85 -10.10
C VAL A 103 20.51 -2.31 -8.67
N TYR A 104 21.34 -1.30 -8.40
CA TYR A 104 21.41 -0.60 -7.11
C TYR A 104 20.90 0.81 -7.30
N GLY A 105 19.92 1.21 -6.50
CA GLY A 105 19.41 2.57 -6.46
C GLY A 105 19.42 3.10 -5.04
N GLU A 106 20.09 4.23 -4.83
CA GLU A 106 20.25 4.91 -3.55
C GLU A 106 20.03 6.41 -3.76
N THR A 107 19.45 7.07 -2.76
CA THR A 107 19.29 8.53 -2.76
C THR A 107 19.77 9.11 -1.43
N ASN A 108 20.54 10.19 -1.52
CA ASN A 108 21.01 10.99 -0.38
C ASN A 108 20.25 12.32 -0.27
N ALA A 109 19.05 12.41 -0.85
CA ALA A 109 18.29 13.65 -0.88
C ALA A 109 17.88 14.11 0.53
N ASP A 110 17.68 15.42 0.67
CA ASP A 110 17.27 16.04 1.93
C ASP A 110 15.98 15.42 2.49
N PRO A 111 15.81 15.40 3.83
CA PRO A 111 14.56 14.94 4.42
C PRO A 111 13.33 15.66 3.85
N ASN A 112 12.24 14.91 3.62
CA ASN A 112 10.91 15.40 3.18
C ASN A 112 10.76 15.82 1.71
N VAL A 113 11.72 15.54 0.83
CA VAL A 113 11.60 15.85 -0.61
C VAL A 113 10.98 14.73 -1.45
N GLY A 114 10.51 13.65 -0.81
CA GLY A 114 9.86 12.52 -1.49
C GLY A 114 10.78 11.69 -2.39
N ALA A 115 12.09 11.74 -2.15
CA ALA A 115 13.06 11.00 -2.97
C ALA A 115 12.95 9.49 -2.77
N SER A 116 13.21 8.74 -3.84
CA SER A 116 13.24 7.28 -3.85
C SER A 116 14.56 6.78 -4.44
N GLY A 117 15.20 5.79 -3.80
CA GLY A 117 16.40 5.16 -4.34
C GLY A 117 16.10 4.34 -5.60
N ILE A 118 14.94 3.69 -5.64
CA ILE A 118 14.40 2.98 -6.80
C ILE A 118 12.93 3.38 -6.92
N TRP A 119 12.53 3.93 -8.07
CA TRP A 119 11.13 4.22 -8.40
C TRP A 119 10.70 3.29 -9.53
N GLY A 120 9.75 2.42 -9.25
CA GLY A 120 9.15 1.54 -10.24
C GLY A 120 7.69 1.90 -10.45
N ASP A 121 7.33 2.30 -11.67
CA ASP A 121 5.96 2.67 -12.05
C ASP A 121 5.44 1.68 -13.09
N GLY A 122 4.40 0.95 -12.71
CA GLY A 122 3.65 0.09 -13.62
C GLY A 122 2.43 0.85 -14.13
N LYS A 123 2.38 1.14 -15.44
CA LYS A 123 1.20 1.71 -16.10
C LYS A 123 0.12 0.64 -16.29
N ASP A 124 -0.92 0.93 -17.08
CA ASP A 124 -2.08 0.11 -17.51
C ASP A 124 -2.25 -1.34 -16.99
N SER A 125 -1.21 -2.18 -17.02
CA SER A 125 -1.21 -3.55 -16.46
C SER A 125 0.13 -4.01 -15.86
N GLY A 126 1.07 -3.11 -15.60
CA GLY A 126 2.41 -3.42 -15.11
C GLY A 126 2.51 -3.40 -13.58
N ASP A 127 3.37 -4.26 -13.03
CA ASP A 127 3.78 -4.17 -11.62
C ASP A 127 4.81 -3.04 -11.49
N GLY A 128 4.65 -2.13 -10.52
CA GLY A 128 5.67 -1.11 -10.22
C GLY A 128 6.97 -1.75 -9.72
N VAL A 129 6.88 -2.76 -8.86
CA VAL A 129 8.02 -3.54 -8.38
C VAL A 129 7.63 -5.01 -8.32
N LYS A 130 8.37 -5.87 -9.05
CA LYS A 130 8.16 -7.32 -9.05
C LYS A 130 9.39 -8.05 -8.52
N GLY A 131 9.24 -8.72 -7.37
CA GLY A 131 10.31 -9.48 -6.74
C GLY A 131 10.03 -10.98 -6.74
N HIS A 132 10.93 -11.77 -7.32
CA HIS A 132 10.83 -13.24 -7.37
C HIS A 132 11.96 -13.86 -6.56
N ALA A 133 11.64 -14.75 -5.63
CA ALA A 133 12.61 -15.55 -4.89
C ALA A 133 12.22 -17.03 -4.94
N LYS A 134 13.18 -17.89 -5.26
CA LYS A 134 12.96 -19.35 -5.42
C LYS A 134 13.54 -20.18 -4.26
N ALA A 135 14.47 -19.62 -3.50
CA ALA A 135 15.12 -20.33 -2.40
C ALA A 135 14.20 -20.31 -1.15
N PRO A 136 14.07 -21.44 -0.41
CA PRO A 136 13.31 -21.49 0.84
C PRO A 136 13.76 -20.38 1.82
N GLY A 137 12.80 -19.73 2.46
CA GLY A 137 13.05 -18.67 3.43
C GLY A 137 13.55 -17.34 2.84
N LYS A 138 13.52 -17.15 1.52
CA LYS A 138 13.80 -15.86 0.88
C LYS A 138 12.50 -15.14 0.51
N ALA A 139 12.42 -13.86 0.86
CA ALA A 139 11.32 -13.01 0.44
C ALA A 139 11.50 -12.61 -1.04
N GLY A 140 10.41 -12.60 -1.82
CA GLY A 140 10.41 -12.02 -3.16
C GLY A 140 10.67 -10.51 -3.10
N VAL A 141 10.05 -9.83 -2.14
CA VAL A 141 10.24 -8.41 -1.82
C VAL A 141 10.35 -8.26 -0.30
N ALA A 142 11.30 -7.46 0.19
CA ALA A 142 11.45 -7.17 1.61
C ALA A 142 11.55 -5.65 1.84
N GLY A 143 10.66 -5.11 2.66
CA GLY A 143 10.68 -3.71 3.08
C GLY A 143 11.24 -3.58 4.49
N PHE A 144 12.31 -2.80 4.65
CA PHE A 144 12.93 -2.53 5.95
C PHE A 144 12.93 -1.03 6.19
N GLN A 145 12.43 -0.60 7.35
CA GLN A 145 12.64 0.75 7.85
C GLN A 145 13.63 0.65 9.01
N LEU A 146 14.87 1.10 8.79
CA LEU A 146 15.98 0.87 9.74
C LEU A 146 16.07 1.91 10.86
N GLY A 147 15.29 2.99 10.79
CA GLY A 147 15.24 4.05 11.80
C GLY A 147 14.15 3.87 12.86
N ASN A 148 13.38 2.78 12.79
CA ASN A 148 12.15 2.51 13.54
C ASN A 148 11.14 3.68 13.60
N ALA A 149 11.09 4.52 12.57
CA ALA A 149 10.28 5.75 12.53
C ALA A 149 9.17 5.71 11.45
N GLY A 150 8.87 4.54 10.90
CA GLY A 150 7.84 4.35 9.88
C GLY A 150 7.61 2.87 9.56
N PRO A 151 6.56 2.53 8.78
CA PRO A 151 6.31 1.16 8.39
C PRO A 151 7.39 0.66 7.40
N GLY A 152 7.74 -0.62 7.47
CA GLY A 152 8.61 -1.24 6.45
C GLY A 152 7.97 -1.27 5.05
N ILE A 153 6.63 -1.34 5.00
CA ILE A 153 5.81 -1.29 3.77
C ILE A 153 4.60 -0.40 4.06
N PHE A 154 4.38 0.62 3.22
CA PHE A 154 3.18 1.46 3.25
C PHE A 154 2.31 1.14 2.03
N GLY A 155 1.08 0.66 2.26
CA GLY A 155 0.10 0.39 1.21
C GLY A 155 -1.05 1.39 1.27
N GLN A 156 -1.43 1.95 0.12
CA GLN A 156 -2.58 2.83 -0.03
C GLN A 156 -3.36 2.42 -1.28
N GLY A 157 -4.65 2.17 -1.13
CA GLY A 157 -5.51 1.70 -2.22
C GLY A 157 -6.83 1.14 -1.69
N ALA A 158 -7.66 0.62 -2.59
CA ALA A 158 -8.93 -0.02 -2.27
C ALA A 158 -9.03 -1.35 -3.05
N PRO A 159 -8.46 -2.46 -2.54
CA PRO A 159 -7.85 -2.64 -1.21
C PRO A 159 -6.40 -2.11 -1.12
N ALA A 160 -5.92 -1.81 0.09
CA ALA A 160 -4.53 -1.39 0.33
C ALA A 160 -3.52 -2.56 0.22
N GLY A 161 -4.00 -3.80 0.33
CA GLY A 161 -3.21 -5.03 0.13
C GLY A 161 -4.13 -6.23 -0.14
N HIS A 162 -3.65 -7.17 -0.95
CA HIS A 162 -4.34 -8.42 -1.28
C HIS A 162 -3.32 -9.57 -1.19
N PHE A 163 -3.59 -10.56 -0.33
CA PHE A 163 -2.65 -11.63 0.00
C PHE A 163 -3.28 -12.98 -0.31
N GLN A 164 -2.58 -13.81 -1.08
CA GLN A 164 -2.93 -15.21 -1.30
C GLN A 164 -2.03 -16.10 -0.44
N GLY A 165 -2.58 -16.63 0.65
CA GLY A 165 -1.86 -17.39 1.67
C GLY A 165 -2.02 -16.76 3.06
N ASP A 166 -1.26 -17.27 4.03
CA ASP A 166 -1.34 -16.82 5.41
C ASP A 166 -0.54 -15.54 5.64
N VAL A 167 -1.05 -14.67 6.52
CA VAL A 167 -0.33 -13.49 7.01
C VAL A 167 0.11 -13.75 8.44
N VAL A 168 1.42 -13.82 8.66
CA VAL A 168 2.02 -13.96 9.99
C VAL A 168 2.41 -12.60 10.53
N VAL A 169 1.77 -12.17 11.63
CA VAL A 169 2.10 -10.94 12.35
C VAL A 169 2.75 -11.32 13.68
N THR A 170 4.01 -10.90 13.88
CA THR A 170 4.78 -11.22 15.09
C THR A 170 4.56 -10.25 16.25
N GLY A 171 3.95 -9.10 15.97
CA GLY A 171 3.43 -8.17 16.98
C GLY A 171 1.90 -8.13 16.96
N ASP A 172 1.32 -6.99 17.34
CA ASP A 172 -0.13 -6.83 17.37
C ASP A 172 -0.70 -6.51 15.98
N LEU A 173 -1.88 -7.08 15.68
CA LEU A 173 -2.73 -6.63 14.58
C LEU A 173 -3.58 -5.45 15.05
N VAL A 174 -3.16 -4.23 14.72
CA VAL A 174 -3.86 -3.00 15.13
C VAL A 174 -4.99 -2.67 14.15
N LEU A 175 -6.24 -2.87 14.59
CA LEU A 175 -7.45 -2.52 13.84
C LEU A 175 -8.19 -1.38 14.55
N PRO A 176 -8.28 -0.16 13.97
CA PRO A 176 -8.69 1.05 14.68
C PRO A 176 -10.18 1.16 15.01
N GLY A 177 -11.00 0.19 14.62
CA GLY A 177 -12.42 0.15 14.96
C GLY A 177 -12.70 -0.19 16.42
N ALA A 178 -13.97 -0.46 16.75
CA ALA A 178 -14.39 -0.63 18.14
C ALA A 178 -14.87 -2.04 18.52
N ASP A 179 -15.40 -2.78 17.56
CA ASP A 179 -16.06 -4.07 17.75
C ASP A 179 -15.62 -5.09 16.70
N TYR A 180 -15.85 -6.37 17.03
CA TYR A 180 -15.81 -7.48 16.09
C TYR A 180 -17.26 -7.78 15.68
N ALA A 181 -17.49 -7.71 14.37
CA ALA A 181 -18.80 -7.94 13.78
C ALA A 181 -18.76 -9.06 12.75
N GLU A 182 -19.92 -9.67 12.55
CA GLU A 182 -20.18 -10.57 11.43
C GLU A 182 -21.34 -10.00 10.62
N GLU A 183 -21.25 -10.10 9.31
CA GLU A 183 -22.31 -9.63 8.43
C GLU A 183 -23.43 -10.68 8.42
N LEU A 184 -24.61 -10.33 8.95
CA LEU A 184 -25.77 -11.23 9.03
C LEU A 184 -26.88 -10.78 8.09
N THR A 185 -27.51 -11.73 7.40
CA THR A 185 -28.56 -11.46 6.40
C THR A 185 -29.78 -10.79 7.03
N VAL A 186 -30.25 -9.71 6.41
CA VAL A 186 -31.34 -8.86 6.93
C VAL A 186 -32.70 -9.27 6.36
N ALA A 187 -33.69 -9.45 7.24
CA ALA A 187 -35.09 -9.73 6.85
C ALA A 187 -35.98 -8.48 6.81
N SER A 188 -35.49 -7.32 7.23
CA SER A 188 -36.28 -6.10 7.44
C SER A 188 -35.49 -4.83 7.14
N ASP A 189 -36.11 -3.87 6.44
CA ASP A 189 -35.51 -2.56 6.12
C ASP A 189 -35.36 -1.63 7.34
N GLU A 190 -35.90 -2.00 8.52
CA GLU A 190 -35.81 -1.21 9.76
C GLU A 190 -34.49 -1.44 10.52
N VAL A 191 -33.62 -2.31 10.00
CA VAL A 191 -32.31 -2.62 10.60
C VAL A 191 -31.32 -1.50 10.28
N THR A 192 -31.05 -0.66 11.27
CA THR A 192 -30.10 0.46 11.17
C THR A 192 -29.02 0.38 12.26
N PRO A 193 -27.87 1.09 12.11
CA PRO A 193 -26.82 1.08 13.13
C PRO A 193 -27.33 1.40 14.55
N GLY A 194 -27.02 0.51 15.49
CA GLY A 194 -27.46 0.52 16.88
C GLY A 194 -28.75 -0.24 17.16
N THR A 195 -29.42 -0.77 16.15
CA THR A 195 -30.58 -1.66 16.35
C THR A 195 -30.16 -2.92 17.08
N VAL A 196 -30.88 -3.27 18.14
CA VAL A 196 -30.81 -4.58 18.78
C VAL A 196 -31.60 -5.56 17.95
N VAL A 197 -30.95 -6.63 17.52
CA VAL A 197 -31.54 -7.60 16.58
C VAL A 197 -31.66 -8.98 17.19
N VAL A 198 -32.65 -9.73 16.71
CA VAL A 198 -32.90 -11.13 17.03
C VAL A 198 -32.91 -11.96 15.74
N LEU A 199 -32.60 -13.24 15.86
CA LEU A 199 -32.79 -14.21 14.79
C LEU A 199 -34.27 -14.54 14.61
N ASP A 200 -34.72 -14.63 13.36
CA ASP A 200 -36.00 -15.23 13.00
C ASP A 200 -35.87 -16.75 12.76
N GLU A 201 -36.95 -17.38 12.27
CA GLU A 201 -36.98 -18.83 12.02
C GLU A 201 -36.10 -19.27 10.85
N ALA A 202 -35.78 -18.36 9.94
CA ALA A 202 -34.87 -18.60 8.81
C ALA A 202 -33.41 -18.31 9.17
N GLY A 203 -33.13 -17.84 10.39
CA GLY A 203 -31.79 -17.43 10.83
C GLY A 203 -31.39 -16.03 10.35
N GLN A 204 -32.33 -15.25 9.82
CA GLN A 204 -32.08 -13.87 9.41
C GLN A 204 -32.29 -12.92 10.60
N ILE A 205 -31.68 -11.74 10.53
CA ILE A 205 -31.82 -10.72 11.58
C ILE A 205 -33.00 -9.79 11.32
N ARG A 206 -33.69 -9.44 12.39
CA ARG A 206 -34.72 -8.39 12.43
C ARG A 206 -34.68 -7.64 13.77
N PRO A 207 -35.25 -6.43 13.87
CA PRO A 207 -35.29 -5.72 15.13
C PRO A 207 -36.00 -6.52 16.23
N CYS A 208 -35.51 -6.46 17.46
CA CYS A 208 -36.20 -7.09 18.59
C CYS A 208 -37.54 -6.38 18.86
N THR A 209 -38.56 -7.14 19.27
CA THR A 209 -39.89 -6.60 19.63
C THR A 209 -40.45 -7.22 20.90
N LYS A 210 -39.64 -8.04 21.59
CA LYS A 210 -40.02 -8.80 22.77
C LYS A 210 -38.95 -8.60 23.85
N GLU A 211 -39.41 -8.37 25.07
CA GLU A 211 -38.53 -8.32 26.24
C GLU A 211 -37.93 -9.69 26.54
N TYR A 212 -36.63 -9.73 26.85
CA TYR A 212 -35.91 -10.96 27.18
C TYR A 212 -36.06 -12.05 26.10
N ASP A 213 -35.86 -11.69 24.82
CA ASP A 213 -35.87 -12.65 23.71
C ASP A 213 -34.51 -13.35 23.64
N ALA A 214 -34.51 -14.66 23.90
CA ALA A 214 -33.31 -15.49 23.87
C ALA A 214 -32.72 -15.71 22.47
N ARG A 215 -33.41 -15.22 21.42
CA ARG A 215 -32.89 -15.22 20.04
C ARG A 215 -32.07 -13.99 19.72
N VAL A 216 -31.70 -13.17 20.71
CA VAL A 216 -30.85 -11.99 20.50
C VAL A 216 -29.57 -12.39 19.78
N ALA A 217 -29.31 -11.72 18.66
CA ALA A 217 -28.12 -11.98 17.85
C ALA A 217 -26.99 -10.98 18.17
N GLY A 218 -27.36 -9.77 18.61
CA GLY A 218 -26.42 -8.71 18.95
C GLY A 218 -26.98 -7.33 18.62
N VAL A 219 -26.07 -6.41 18.31
CA VAL A 219 -26.38 -5.01 17.97
C VAL A 219 -25.75 -4.68 16.63
N VAL A 220 -26.49 -4.05 15.73
CA VAL A 220 -25.95 -3.59 14.44
C VAL A 220 -24.87 -2.53 14.67
N SER A 221 -23.67 -2.75 14.14
CA SER A 221 -22.53 -1.86 14.29
C SER A 221 -22.66 -0.59 13.44
N GLY A 222 -21.83 0.43 13.71
CA GLY A 222 -21.84 1.70 12.97
C GLY A 222 -22.50 2.88 13.68
N GLY A 223 -23.10 2.66 14.86
CA GLY A 223 -23.76 3.74 15.61
C GLY A 223 -22.80 4.90 15.91
N ARG A 224 -23.28 6.14 15.74
CA ARG A 224 -22.47 7.38 15.78
C ARG A 224 -21.26 7.40 14.83
N GLY A 225 -21.28 6.62 13.75
CA GLY A 225 -20.19 6.56 12.77
C GLY A 225 -18.96 5.76 13.24
N VAL A 226 -19.05 5.04 14.36
CA VAL A 226 -17.96 4.18 14.85
C VAL A 226 -17.97 2.88 14.06
N LYS A 227 -16.89 2.62 13.31
CA LYS A 227 -16.74 1.41 12.49
C LYS A 227 -16.26 0.21 13.32
N SER A 228 -16.66 -0.99 12.91
CA SER A 228 -16.09 -2.24 13.40
C SER A 228 -14.61 -2.36 13.01
N SER A 229 -13.83 -2.99 13.88
CA SER A 229 -12.42 -3.31 13.63
C SER A 229 -12.28 -4.43 12.61
N LEU A 230 -13.17 -5.42 12.70
CA LEU A 230 -13.22 -6.59 11.85
C LEU A 230 -14.67 -6.89 11.52
N VAL A 231 -14.95 -7.17 10.25
CA VAL A 231 -16.25 -7.64 9.77
C VAL A 231 -16.01 -8.94 9.02
N LEU A 232 -16.56 -10.05 9.51
CA LEU A 232 -16.50 -11.35 8.84
C LEU A 232 -17.71 -11.58 7.92
N ASP A 233 -17.56 -12.52 7.00
CA ASP A 233 -18.58 -13.02 6.08
C ASP A 233 -19.27 -11.95 5.22
N ARG A 234 -18.50 -11.00 4.69
CA ARG A 234 -19.10 -9.88 3.93
C ARG A 234 -19.88 -10.34 2.71
N HIS A 235 -21.13 -9.89 2.57
CA HIS A 235 -22.01 -10.24 1.46
C HIS A 235 -23.07 -9.16 1.17
N ASP A 236 -23.59 -9.17 -0.06
CA ASP A 236 -24.68 -8.29 -0.46
C ASP A 236 -25.97 -8.71 0.27
N ASN A 237 -26.64 -7.77 0.94
CA ASN A 237 -27.82 -7.95 1.84
C ASN A 237 -27.53 -8.30 3.31
N GLY A 238 -26.30 -8.13 3.77
CA GLY A 238 -25.97 -8.25 5.18
C GLY A 238 -25.97 -6.91 5.93
N ALA A 239 -25.98 -6.98 7.25
CA ALA A 239 -25.61 -5.87 8.13
C ALA A 239 -24.59 -6.35 9.17
N PRO A 240 -23.56 -5.54 9.51
CA PRO A 240 -22.57 -5.93 10.49
C PRO A 240 -23.21 -5.94 11.89
N VAL A 241 -23.25 -7.10 12.53
CA VAL A 241 -23.74 -7.26 13.90
C VAL A 241 -22.56 -7.49 14.83
N ALA A 242 -22.39 -6.60 15.81
CA ALA A 242 -21.37 -6.72 16.84
C ALA A 242 -21.66 -7.97 17.69
N LEU A 243 -20.70 -8.90 17.70
CA LEU A 243 -20.72 -10.10 18.54
C LEU A 243 -19.86 -9.93 19.80
N MET A 244 -18.88 -9.02 19.74
CA MET A 244 -18.10 -8.61 20.91
C MET A 244 -17.47 -7.23 20.71
N GLY A 245 -17.12 -6.56 21.82
CA GLY A 245 -16.46 -5.27 21.80
C GLY A 245 -17.41 -4.10 22.10
N LYS A 246 -17.04 -2.88 21.68
CA LYS A 246 -17.78 -1.66 22.06
C LYS A 246 -18.67 -1.20 20.92
N VAL A 247 -19.98 -1.25 21.11
CA VAL A 247 -20.99 -0.80 20.14
C VAL A 247 -21.90 0.27 20.73
N TRP A 248 -22.58 1.05 19.91
CA TRP A 248 -23.67 1.90 20.35
C TRP A 248 -24.99 1.19 20.08
N ALA A 249 -25.82 1.01 21.11
CA ALA A 249 -27.13 0.37 21.00
C ALA A 249 -28.25 1.37 21.29
N LEU A 250 -29.36 1.28 20.54
CA LEU A 250 -30.61 1.93 20.90
C LEU A 250 -31.09 1.35 22.22
N ALA A 251 -31.43 2.20 23.17
CA ALA A 251 -31.88 1.81 24.50
C ALA A 251 -33.15 2.57 24.89
N ASP A 252 -34.05 1.88 25.57
CA ASP A 252 -35.27 2.42 26.13
C ASP A 252 -35.13 2.51 27.66
N ALA A 253 -34.97 3.72 28.16
CA ALA A 253 -34.91 4.08 29.57
C ALA A 253 -36.24 4.72 30.04
N SER A 254 -37.35 4.50 29.32
CA SER A 254 -38.65 5.12 29.66
C SER A 254 -39.22 4.61 30.98
N THR A 255 -38.89 3.38 31.40
CA THR A 255 -39.35 2.78 32.65
C THR A 255 -38.25 2.70 33.72
N HIS A 256 -37.03 2.39 33.31
CA HIS A 256 -35.87 2.24 34.19
C HIS A 256 -34.65 2.95 33.56
N PRO A 257 -33.96 3.84 34.29
CA PRO A 257 -32.72 4.44 33.81
C PRO A 257 -31.68 3.37 33.48
N VAL A 258 -30.87 3.59 32.45
CA VAL A 258 -29.67 2.79 32.16
C VAL A 258 -28.46 3.48 32.79
N ARG A 259 -27.66 2.74 33.55
CA ARG A 259 -26.43 3.21 34.17
C ARG A 259 -25.24 2.38 33.70
N ALA A 260 -24.05 2.98 33.67
CA ALA A 260 -22.83 2.27 33.38
C ALA A 260 -22.66 1.06 34.33
N GLY A 261 -22.39 -0.11 33.74
CA GLY A 261 -22.31 -1.39 34.44
C GLY A 261 -23.60 -2.23 34.40
N ASP A 262 -24.75 -1.63 34.08
CA ASP A 262 -26.02 -2.35 34.01
C ASP A 262 -25.98 -3.41 32.91
N MET A 263 -26.52 -4.59 33.21
CA MET A 263 -26.77 -5.62 32.19
C MET A 263 -27.95 -5.20 31.33
N LEU A 264 -27.80 -5.35 30.01
CA LEU A 264 -28.82 -5.02 29.04
C LEU A 264 -29.38 -6.27 28.35
N THR A 265 -30.67 -6.25 28.08
CA THR A 265 -31.44 -7.29 27.36
C THR A 265 -32.31 -6.63 26.29
N THR A 266 -32.93 -7.41 25.40
CA THR A 266 -33.91 -6.89 24.43
C THR A 266 -35.11 -6.23 25.13
N SER A 267 -35.66 -5.18 24.51
CA SER A 267 -36.90 -4.51 24.93
C SER A 267 -38.10 -4.98 24.09
N GLY A 268 -39.31 -4.79 24.63
CA GLY A 268 -40.55 -4.87 23.86
C GLY A 268 -40.67 -3.76 22.81
N ARG A 269 -39.85 -2.72 22.92
CA ARG A 269 -39.70 -1.72 21.87
C ARG A 269 -38.87 -2.25 20.71
N LEU A 270 -39.38 -1.98 19.49
CA LEU A 270 -38.69 -2.18 18.22
C LEU A 270 -37.21 -1.75 18.27
N GLY A 271 -36.31 -2.73 18.20
CA GLY A 271 -34.87 -2.54 18.05
C GLY A 271 -34.13 -1.95 19.25
N HIS A 272 -34.76 -1.83 20.42
CA HIS A 272 -34.13 -1.22 21.60
C HIS A 272 -33.71 -2.27 22.64
N ALA A 273 -32.62 -1.98 23.35
CA ALA A 273 -32.24 -2.62 24.59
C ALA A 273 -33.00 -2.01 25.77
N GLN A 274 -33.06 -2.73 26.88
CA GLN A 274 -33.47 -2.22 28.18
C GLN A 274 -32.59 -2.84 29.27
N VAL A 275 -32.60 -2.24 30.46
CA VAL A 275 -31.92 -2.81 31.63
C VAL A 275 -32.57 -4.11 32.08
N VAL A 276 -31.74 -5.07 32.49
CA VAL A 276 -32.20 -6.32 33.12
C VAL A 276 -32.76 -5.98 34.51
N THR A 277 -34.06 -6.16 34.67
CA THR A 277 -34.81 -6.00 35.93
C THR A 277 -35.22 -7.33 36.55
N ASP A 278 -35.27 -8.40 35.77
CA ASP A 278 -35.54 -9.77 36.19
C ASP A 278 -34.38 -10.69 35.77
N PRO A 279 -33.41 -10.94 36.68
CA PRO A 279 -32.27 -11.80 36.39
C PRO A 279 -32.65 -13.23 35.99
N SER A 280 -33.82 -13.75 36.40
CA SER A 280 -34.24 -15.12 36.10
C SER A 280 -34.56 -15.34 34.61
N ARG A 281 -34.93 -14.27 33.91
CA ARG A 281 -35.23 -14.25 32.47
C ARG A 281 -34.03 -13.87 31.60
N ALA A 282 -32.94 -13.43 32.22
CA ALA A 282 -31.80 -12.84 31.50
C ALA A 282 -30.95 -13.89 30.77
N PHE A 283 -30.94 -15.14 31.25
CA PHE A 283 -30.14 -16.20 30.65
C PHE A 283 -30.52 -16.41 29.16
N GLY A 284 -29.54 -16.30 28.27
CA GLY A 284 -29.73 -16.36 26.82
C GLY A 284 -30.23 -15.08 26.15
N ALA A 285 -30.58 -14.03 26.91
CA ALA A 285 -31.11 -12.76 26.37
C ALA A 285 -30.21 -11.54 26.67
N ILE A 286 -29.07 -11.74 27.34
CA ILE A 286 -28.12 -10.67 27.65
C ILE A 286 -27.38 -10.23 26.38
N ILE A 287 -27.39 -8.93 26.13
CA ILE A 287 -26.63 -8.28 25.07
C ILE A 287 -25.21 -7.96 25.55
N GLY A 288 -25.08 -7.53 26.81
CA GLY A 288 -23.83 -7.05 27.38
C GLY A 288 -24.06 -6.07 28.51
N LYS A 289 -23.06 -5.22 28.78
CA LYS A 289 -23.12 -4.19 29.84
C LYS A 289 -23.06 -2.78 29.27
N ALA A 290 -23.86 -1.88 29.82
CA ALA A 290 -23.79 -0.46 29.50
C ALA A 290 -22.42 0.13 29.93
N LEU A 291 -21.86 0.98 29.07
CA LEU A 291 -20.64 1.78 29.30
C LEU A 291 -20.95 3.27 29.50
N THR A 292 -22.17 3.69 29.21
CA THR A 292 -22.65 5.06 29.38
C THR A 292 -24.06 5.06 29.94
N ASP A 293 -24.45 6.16 30.56
CA ASP A 293 -25.78 6.32 31.15
C ASP A 293 -26.83 6.76 30.12
N LEU A 294 -28.09 6.45 30.38
CA LEU A 294 -29.28 7.06 29.80
C LEU A 294 -30.33 7.21 30.92
N SER A 295 -30.49 8.43 31.42
CA SER A 295 -31.30 8.71 32.62
C SER A 295 -32.80 8.52 32.41
N SER A 296 -33.31 8.79 31.21
CA SER A 296 -34.71 8.60 30.84
C SER A 296 -34.90 8.62 29.32
N GLY A 297 -36.08 8.20 28.86
CA GLY A 297 -36.47 8.32 27.46
C GLY A 297 -35.81 7.27 26.57
N ARG A 298 -35.49 7.63 25.32
CA ARG A 298 -34.89 6.73 24.33
C ARG A 298 -33.64 7.37 23.77
N GLY A 299 -32.61 6.58 23.49
CA GLY A 299 -31.37 7.10 22.92
C GLY A 299 -30.33 6.02 22.69
N LEU A 300 -29.15 6.44 22.23
CA LEU A 300 -28.01 5.54 22.08
C LEU A 300 -27.22 5.44 23.39
N VAL A 301 -27.00 4.22 23.86
CA VAL A 301 -26.12 3.87 24.96
C VAL A 301 -24.92 3.10 24.40
N ARG A 302 -23.71 3.38 24.88
CA ARG A 302 -22.54 2.59 24.53
C ARG A 302 -22.56 1.30 25.34
N VAL A 303 -22.33 0.17 24.69
CA VAL A 303 -22.44 -1.17 25.29
C VAL A 303 -21.15 -1.93 25.03
N LEU A 304 -20.65 -2.61 26.06
CA LEU A 304 -19.66 -3.67 25.93
C LEU A 304 -20.43 -4.97 25.65
N VAL A 305 -20.46 -5.38 24.38
CA VAL A 305 -21.05 -6.65 23.95
C VAL A 305 -20.11 -7.77 24.35
N THR A 306 -20.70 -8.81 24.93
CA THR A 306 -20.03 -10.07 25.25
C THR A 306 -20.94 -11.18 24.74
N ALA A 307 -20.43 -12.06 23.88
CA ALA A 307 -21.16 -13.28 23.52
C ALA A 307 -21.52 -14.02 24.83
N GLY A 308 -22.82 -14.17 25.06
CA GLY A 308 -23.39 -14.82 26.25
C GLY A 308 -23.41 -16.33 26.16
#